data_AF-A0AAD9K6D8-F1
#
_entry.id   AF-A0AAD9K6D8-F1
#
_cell.length_a   1.000
_cell.length_b   1.000
_cell.length_c   1.000
_cell.angle_alpha   90.00
_cell.angle_beta   90.00
_cell.angle_gamma   90.00
#
_symmetry.space_group_name_H-M   'P 1'
#
loop_
_entity.id
_entity.type
_entity.pdbx_description
1 polymer ?
#
loop_
_entity_poly.entity_id
_entity_poly.type
_entity_poly.pdbx_seq_one_letter_code
_entity_poly.pdbx_strand_id
1 'polypeptide(L)'
;MKTLWVLFVLIVLFNITWGNKYSAEKNKVDDDSPFRMMKINLIWNKARLRLPKEDLVRLYQELKQQDQLELELKKRRAAFEDEDGEFEAMVTRKSLDIMIKYGLESIHPDSPPIISNLAYSKHDDTERWQKVMLDKKLSKLWKKAQLSGFSVKHLDLKKKHKELRDGIAKLEEEIARNRDDISMKTSDGFSHPKVIELWFAAKKSNFSEEELNSMKDELHHFEHKLKKLEHLQLEHEAIDGKMKEKNLQLSDYPEKQNKISEKVAHYIHKIKKYETDLRLRIGKASIHNEL
;
A
#
# COMPACT_ATOMS: atom_id res chain seq x y z
N MET A 1 11.41 42.84 -6.27
CA MET A 1 11.53 42.25 -7.64
C MET A 1 11.57 40.71 -7.67
N LYS A 2 12.06 40.01 -6.63
CA LYS A 2 12.18 38.53 -6.58
C LYS A 2 10.84 37.76 -6.37
N THR A 3 9.81 38.36 -5.78
CA THR A 3 8.48 37.75 -5.56
C THR A 3 7.57 37.81 -6.80
N LEU A 4 7.83 38.75 -7.71
CA LEU A 4 7.08 38.90 -8.96
C LEU A 4 7.41 37.78 -9.95
N TRP A 5 8.61 37.21 -9.89
CA TRP A 5 9.05 36.14 -10.79
C TRP A 5 8.47 34.77 -10.39
N VAL A 6 8.36 34.49 -9.09
CA VAL A 6 7.70 33.28 -8.57
C VAL A 6 6.19 33.31 -8.82
N LEU A 7 5.57 34.50 -8.70
CA LEU A 7 4.18 34.70 -9.09
C LEU A 7 3.99 34.59 -10.61
N PHE A 8 4.94 35.05 -11.44
CA PHE A 8 4.91 34.88 -12.88
C PHE A 8 4.96 33.40 -13.28
N VAL A 9 5.86 32.60 -12.68
CA VAL A 9 5.93 31.15 -12.93
C VAL A 9 4.62 30.45 -12.51
N LEU A 10 4.03 30.82 -11.38
CA LEU A 10 2.75 30.23 -10.93
C LEU A 10 1.52 30.73 -11.72
N ILE A 11 1.54 31.94 -12.28
CA ILE A 11 0.50 32.49 -13.17
C ILE A 11 0.60 31.86 -14.55
N VAL A 12 1.81 31.60 -15.06
CA VAL A 12 2.03 30.87 -16.31
C VAL A 12 1.57 29.41 -16.16
N LEU A 13 1.93 28.74 -15.05
CA LEU A 13 1.45 27.37 -14.74
C LEU A 13 -0.08 27.28 -14.57
N PHE A 14 -0.73 28.34 -14.07
CA PHE A 14 -2.19 28.40 -13.93
C PHE A 14 -2.90 28.67 -15.27
N ASN A 15 -2.40 29.59 -16.11
CA ASN A 15 -2.93 29.84 -17.45
C ASN A 15 -2.71 28.66 -18.41
N ILE A 16 -1.74 27.76 -18.17
CA ILE A 16 -1.52 26.54 -18.96
C ILE A 16 -2.67 25.53 -18.85
N THR A 17 -3.55 25.66 -17.85
CA THR A 17 -4.77 24.83 -17.77
C THR A 17 -5.95 25.37 -18.58
N TRP A 18 -5.92 26.63 -19.02
CA TRP A 18 -7.03 27.26 -19.75
C TRP A 18 -6.63 27.93 -21.09
N GLY A 19 -5.33 28.10 -21.38
CA GLY A 19 -4.84 28.74 -22.61
C GLY A 19 -4.35 27.74 -23.67
N ASN A 20 -5.13 27.62 -24.75
CA ASN A 20 -4.85 26.93 -26.01
C ASN A 20 -4.42 25.45 -25.92
N LYS A 21 -5.45 24.61 -25.79
CA LYS A 21 -5.42 23.26 -26.33
C LYS A 21 -5.15 23.37 -27.84
N TYR A 22 -4.04 22.80 -28.29
CA TYR A 22 -3.59 22.67 -29.69
C TYR A 22 -3.09 23.98 -30.35
N SER A 23 -1.81 24.30 -30.16
CA SER A 23 -1.04 24.99 -31.22
C SER A 23 -0.05 23.99 -31.81
N ALA A 24 -0.07 23.84 -33.13
CA ALA A 24 0.83 22.95 -33.88
C ALA A 24 2.32 23.27 -33.65
N GLU A 25 2.65 24.49 -33.20
CA GLU A 25 4.01 24.90 -32.84
C GLU A 25 4.55 24.22 -31.58
N LYS A 26 3.72 23.95 -30.56
CA LYS A 26 4.16 23.29 -29.32
C LYS A 26 4.35 21.78 -29.43
N ASN A 27 4.00 21.19 -30.58
CA ASN A 27 4.25 19.79 -30.90
C ASN A 27 5.58 19.58 -31.64
N LYS A 28 6.38 20.64 -31.87
CA LYS A 28 7.72 20.51 -32.42
C LYS A 28 8.69 20.14 -31.28
N VAL A 29 9.43 19.06 -31.48
CA VAL A 29 10.54 18.69 -30.59
C VAL A 29 11.64 19.72 -30.83
N ASP A 30 11.93 20.51 -29.82
CA ASP A 30 13.03 21.48 -29.81
C ASP A 30 14.03 21.08 -28.70
N ASP A 31 15.28 21.52 -28.78
CA ASP A 31 16.36 21.10 -27.85
C ASP A 31 16.02 21.40 -26.37
N ASP A 32 15.20 22.42 -26.12
CA ASP A 32 14.74 22.84 -24.80
C ASP A 32 13.49 22.10 -24.28
N SER A 33 12.82 21.32 -25.13
CA SER A 33 11.64 20.54 -24.79
C SER A 33 11.58 19.20 -25.54
N PRO A 34 12.51 18.27 -25.23
CA PRO A 34 12.59 16.98 -25.92
C PRO A 34 11.49 15.98 -25.54
N PHE A 35 10.77 16.21 -24.44
CA PHE A 35 9.72 15.32 -23.93
C PHE A 35 8.32 15.89 -24.16
N ARG A 36 7.32 15.00 -24.29
CA ARG A 36 5.95 15.41 -24.58
C ARG A 36 5.24 15.96 -23.35
N MET A 37 5.60 15.49 -22.16
CA MET A 37 5.06 15.93 -20.89
C MET A 37 5.87 17.09 -20.32
N MET A 38 5.22 18.23 -20.11
CA MET A 38 5.87 19.47 -19.68
C MET A 38 6.66 19.35 -18.37
N LYS A 39 6.18 18.53 -17.42
CA LYS A 39 6.89 18.33 -16.14
C LYS A 39 8.22 17.60 -16.30
N ILE A 40 8.33 16.72 -17.29
CA ILE A 40 9.57 16.00 -17.60
C ILE A 40 10.57 16.97 -18.24
N ASN A 41 10.11 17.86 -19.12
CA ASN A 41 10.95 18.97 -19.63
C ASN A 41 11.45 19.88 -18.50
N LEU A 42 10.67 20.08 -17.44
CA LEU A 42 11.09 20.88 -16.29
C LEU A 42 12.27 20.22 -15.55
N ILE A 43 12.19 18.90 -15.35
CA ILE A 43 13.27 18.11 -14.74
C ILE A 43 14.51 18.14 -15.63
N TRP A 44 14.33 17.95 -16.94
CA TRP A 44 15.40 18.01 -17.94
C TRP A 44 16.14 19.35 -17.92
N ASN A 45 15.41 20.46 -17.98
CA ASN A 45 16.00 21.80 -17.98
C ASN A 45 16.71 22.13 -16.66
N LYS A 46 16.18 21.64 -15.53
CA LYS A 46 16.86 21.77 -14.23
C LYS A 46 18.15 20.95 -14.18
N ALA A 47 18.14 19.75 -14.74
CA ALA A 47 19.29 18.86 -14.76
C ALA A 47 20.42 19.36 -15.64
N ARG A 48 20.10 19.92 -16.83
CA ARG A 48 21.10 20.51 -17.76
C ARG A 48 22.01 21.55 -17.09
N LEU A 49 21.48 22.25 -16.08
CA LEU A 49 22.20 23.31 -15.36
C LEU A 49 23.03 22.79 -14.18
N ARG A 50 22.84 21.54 -13.75
CA ARG A 50 23.41 21.01 -12.50
C ARG A 50 24.24 19.74 -12.67
N LEU A 51 24.04 18.98 -13.75
CA LEU A 51 24.66 17.68 -13.94
C LEU A 51 25.74 17.69 -15.05
N PRO A 52 26.78 16.86 -14.91
CA PRO A 52 27.77 16.67 -15.97
C PRO A 52 27.17 15.97 -17.20
N LYS A 53 27.81 16.14 -18.36
CA LYS A 53 27.29 15.65 -19.66
C LYS A 53 27.03 14.14 -19.69
N GLU A 54 27.83 13.35 -18.97
CA GLU A 54 27.71 11.89 -18.92
C GLU A 54 26.43 11.45 -18.19
N ASP A 55 26.08 12.12 -17.09
CA ASP A 55 24.85 11.85 -16.33
C ASP A 55 23.61 12.36 -17.06
N LEU A 56 23.73 13.43 -17.85
CA LEU A 56 22.64 13.93 -18.69
C LEU A 56 22.20 12.90 -19.74
N VAL A 57 23.11 12.14 -20.33
CA VAL A 57 22.75 11.09 -21.31
C VAL A 57 21.96 9.96 -20.64
N ARG A 58 22.36 9.55 -19.42
CA ARG A 58 21.67 8.51 -18.65
C ARG A 58 20.30 8.99 -18.16
N LEU A 59 20.23 10.21 -17.61
CA LEU A 59 18.99 10.85 -17.20
C LEU A 59 18.03 11.01 -18.37
N TYR A 60 18.52 11.37 -19.56
CA TYR A 60 17.67 11.52 -20.75
C TYR A 60 16.95 10.21 -21.11
N GLN A 61 17.63 9.07 -21.03
CA GLN A 61 17.02 7.76 -21.27
C GLN A 61 15.95 7.42 -20.22
N GLU A 62 16.21 7.70 -18.93
CA GLU A 62 15.26 7.46 -17.85
C GLU A 62 14.04 8.40 -17.94
N LEU A 63 14.24 9.69 -18.24
CA LEU A 63 13.17 10.64 -18.46
C LEU A 63 12.32 10.31 -19.68
N LYS A 64 12.90 9.68 -20.71
CA LYS A 64 12.14 9.21 -21.89
C LYS A 64 11.17 8.08 -21.51
N GLN A 65 11.60 7.15 -20.66
CA GLN A 65 10.73 6.10 -20.14
C GLN A 65 9.66 6.67 -19.21
N GLN A 66 10.04 7.62 -18.35
CA GLN A 66 9.09 8.31 -17.47
C GLN A 66 8.05 9.11 -18.28
N ASP A 67 8.43 9.79 -19.35
CA ASP A 67 7.51 10.53 -20.24
C ASP A 67 6.43 9.61 -20.83
N GLN A 68 6.79 8.40 -21.22
CA GLN A 68 5.83 7.40 -21.71
C GLN A 68 4.85 6.96 -20.61
N LEU A 69 5.35 6.66 -19.42
CA LEU A 69 4.52 6.29 -18.27
C LEU A 69 3.53 7.41 -17.89
N GLU A 70 3.97 8.66 -17.98
CA GLU A 70 3.14 9.83 -17.70
C GLU A 70 2.05 10.05 -18.76
N LEU A 71 2.37 9.79 -20.03
CA LEU A 71 1.38 9.79 -21.10
C LEU A 71 0.36 8.66 -20.93
N GLU A 72 0.81 7.48 -20.49
CA GLU A 72 -0.07 6.35 -20.20
C GLU A 72 -0.98 6.65 -19.01
N LEU A 73 -0.45 7.23 -17.93
CA LEU A 73 -1.24 7.67 -16.78
C LEU A 73 -2.31 8.66 -17.20
N LYS A 74 -1.95 9.61 -18.07
CA LYS A 74 -2.91 10.58 -18.62
C LYS A 74 -4.01 9.91 -19.44
N LYS A 75 -3.71 8.85 -20.18
CA LYS A 75 -4.72 8.06 -20.91
C LYS A 75 -5.62 7.29 -19.96
N ARG A 76 -5.05 6.56 -19.00
CA ARG A 76 -5.81 5.77 -18.01
C ARG A 76 -6.74 6.65 -17.16
N ARG A 77 -6.27 7.84 -16.76
CA ARG A 77 -7.12 8.84 -16.09
C ARG A 77 -8.27 9.33 -16.95
N ALA A 78 -8.06 9.48 -18.26
CA ALA A 78 -9.12 9.87 -19.19
C ALA A 78 -10.13 8.73 -19.46
N ALA A 79 -9.67 7.48 -19.35
CA ALA A 79 -10.48 6.28 -19.48
C ALA A 79 -11.11 5.81 -18.14
N PHE A 80 -10.78 6.46 -17.02
CA PHE A 80 -11.20 6.07 -15.66
C PHE A 80 -10.78 4.64 -15.27
N GLU A 81 -9.63 4.17 -15.76
CA GLU A 81 -9.14 2.77 -15.59
C GLU A 81 -8.20 2.58 -14.37
N ASP A 82 -7.99 3.62 -13.55
CA ASP A 82 -7.10 3.61 -12.38
C ASP A 82 -7.90 4.04 -11.14
N GLU A 83 -8.87 3.21 -10.72
CA GLU A 83 -9.82 3.53 -9.64
C GLU A 83 -9.15 3.58 -8.26
N ASP A 84 -8.14 2.75 -8.04
CA ASP A 84 -7.38 2.66 -6.79
C ASP A 84 -6.12 3.54 -6.76
N GLY A 85 -5.71 4.07 -7.92
CA GLY A 85 -4.57 4.98 -8.06
C GLY A 85 -3.21 4.29 -7.90
N GLU A 86 -3.15 2.96 -8.03
CA GLU A 86 -1.91 2.20 -7.90
C GLU A 86 -0.91 2.60 -9.00
N PHE A 87 -1.41 2.78 -10.23
CA PHE A 87 -0.56 3.18 -11.35
C PHE A 87 -0.05 4.61 -11.18
N GLU A 88 -0.91 5.54 -10.75
CA GLU A 88 -0.50 6.90 -10.39
C GLU A 88 0.60 6.94 -9.31
N ALA A 89 0.45 6.13 -8.26
CA ALA A 89 1.42 6.04 -7.18
C ALA A 89 2.76 5.49 -7.68
N MET A 90 2.74 4.45 -8.53
CA MET A 90 3.92 3.88 -9.16
C MET A 90 4.65 4.91 -10.04
N VAL A 91 3.92 5.63 -10.89
CA VAL A 91 4.48 6.65 -11.79
C VAL A 91 5.10 7.79 -10.98
N THR A 92 4.43 8.23 -9.92
CA THR A 92 4.93 9.28 -9.01
C THR A 92 6.20 8.83 -8.28
N ARG A 93 6.23 7.58 -7.78
CA ARG A 93 7.39 7.01 -7.12
C ARG A 93 8.59 6.91 -8.06
N LYS A 94 8.40 6.42 -9.29
CA LYS A 94 9.48 6.38 -10.30
C LYS A 94 10.03 7.76 -10.64
N SER A 95 9.16 8.76 -10.79
CA SER A 95 9.61 10.14 -11.00
C SER A 95 10.44 10.65 -9.82
N LEU A 96 10.05 10.31 -8.60
CA LEU A 96 10.78 10.67 -7.38
C LEU A 96 12.14 9.97 -7.34
N ASP A 97 12.20 8.67 -7.59
CA ASP A 97 13.44 7.89 -7.62
C ASP A 97 14.45 8.46 -8.62
N ILE A 98 14.01 8.89 -9.80
CA ILE A 98 14.87 9.59 -10.78
C ILE A 98 15.38 10.91 -10.17
N MET A 99 14.52 11.72 -9.56
CA MET A 99 14.98 12.99 -8.97
C MET A 99 16.00 12.78 -7.85
N ILE A 100 15.83 11.75 -7.02
CA ILE A 100 16.79 11.40 -5.94
C ILE A 100 18.12 10.95 -6.52
N LYS A 101 18.06 10.02 -7.48
CA LYS A 101 19.24 9.41 -8.08
C LYS A 101 20.20 10.45 -8.65
N TYR A 102 19.64 11.55 -9.17
CA TYR A 102 20.41 12.63 -9.78
C TYR A 102 20.50 13.89 -8.90
N GLY A 103 20.12 13.84 -7.60
CA GLY A 103 20.25 14.99 -6.70
C GLY A 103 19.40 16.21 -7.10
N LEU A 104 18.30 15.98 -7.81
CA LEU A 104 17.41 17.01 -8.35
C LEU A 104 16.29 17.38 -7.37
N GLU A 105 16.26 16.81 -6.15
CA GLU A 105 15.18 17.00 -5.18
C GLU A 105 15.08 18.43 -4.61
N SER A 106 16.18 19.19 -4.54
CA SER A 106 16.17 20.52 -3.91
C SER A 106 15.99 21.63 -4.94
N ILE A 107 15.00 22.52 -4.73
CA ILE A 107 14.82 23.73 -5.57
C ILE A 107 15.90 24.78 -5.24
N HIS A 108 16.48 24.77 -4.03
CA HIS A 108 17.59 25.63 -3.60
C HIS A 108 18.69 24.85 -2.84
N PRO A 109 19.95 25.30 -2.90
CA PRO A 109 21.08 24.63 -2.23
C PRO A 109 20.94 24.52 -0.70
N ASP A 110 20.20 25.45 -0.06
CA ASP A 110 19.98 25.45 1.39
C ASP A 110 18.63 24.86 1.83
N SER A 111 17.85 24.30 0.89
CA SER A 111 16.59 23.64 1.24
C SER A 111 16.84 22.19 1.64
N PRO A 112 16.34 21.73 2.80
CA PRO A 112 16.53 20.35 3.22
C PRO A 112 15.94 19.37 2.19
N PRO A 113 16.59 18.21 1.98
CA PRO A 113 16.15 17.23 1.01
C PRO A 113 14.74 16.75 1.33
N ILE A 114 13.91 16.60 0.28
CA ILE A 114 12.49 16.24 0.39
C ILE A 114 12.28 14.91 1.14
N ILE A 115 13.32 14.07 1.22
CA ILE A 115 13.25 12.67 1.67
C ILE A 115 14.01 12.42 2.99
N SER A 116 14.01 13.39 3.88
CA SER A 116 13.92 13.04 5.31
C SER A 116 12.50 12.64 5.71
N ASN A 117 11.50 12.79 4.81
CA ASN A 117 10.07 12.68 5.11
C ASN A 117 9.34 11.47 4.48
N LEU A 118 10.05 10.48 3.93
CA LEU A 118 9.43 9.19 3.55
C LEU A 118 9.74 8.07 4.56
N ALA A 119 10.67 8.31 5.48
CA ALA A 119 10.86 7.50 6.68
C ALA A 119 9.78 7.89 7.70
N TYR A 120 8.70 7.11 7.67
CA TYR A 120 7.68 6.93 8.70
C TYR A 120 8.00 7.59 10.07
N SER A 121 7.38 8.74 10.36
CA SER A 121 7.18 9.21 11.74
C SER A 121 5.70 9.51 11.95
N LYS A 122 5.11 8.77 12.89
CA LYS A 122 3.69 8.79 13.26
C LYS A 122 3.34 9.95 14.22
N HIS A 123 4.21 10.95 14.35
CA HIS A 123 3.98 12.10 15.20
C HIS A 123 4.42 13.37 14.49
N ASP A 124 3.54 14.38 14.54
CA ASP A 124 3.69 15.75 14.06
C ASP A 124 3.33 16.07 12.59
N ASP A 125 2.13 15.66 12.20
CA ASP A 125 1.45 16.27 11.05
C ASP A 125 0.95 17.69 11.39
N THR A 126 0.53 17.92 12.64
CA THR A 126 -0.33 19.07 13.00
C THR A 126 0.36 20.42 12.86
N GLU A 127 1.61 20.58 13.31
CA GLU A 127 2.32 21.88 13.20
C GLU A 127 2.73 22.19 11.76
N ARG A 128 3.05 21.17 10.98
CA ARG A 128 3.39 21.30 9.55
C ARG A 128 2.18 21.69 8.72
N TRP A 129 1.01 21.07 8.95
CA TRP A 129 -0.26 21.46 8.32
C TRP A 129 -0.65 22.90 8.68
N GLN A 130 -0.39 23.35 9.90
CA GLN A 130 -0.62 24.73 10.30
C GLN A 130 0.25 25.72 9.49
N LYS A 131 1.55 25.45 9.30
CA LYS A 131 2.42 26.30 8.46
C LYS A 131 2.02 26.34 6.98
N VAL A 132 1.58 25.21 6.41
CA VAL A 132 1.08 25.14 5.02
C VAL A 132 -0.28 25.85 4.87
N MET A 133 -1.11 25.85 5.92
CA MET A 133 -2.37 26.59 5.98
C MET A 133 -2.20 28.12 6.13
N LEU A 134 -1.02 28.60 6.55
CA LEU A 134 -0.72 30.04 6.63
C LEU A 134 -0.50 30.69 5.25
N ASP A 135 -0.24 29.90 4.21
CA ASP A 135 -0.24 30.42 2.85
C ASP A 135 -1.68 30.75 2.42
N LYS A 136 -1.96 32.05 2.27
CA LYS A 136 -3.26 32.60 1.88
C LYS A 136 -3.81 32.00 0.58
N LYS A 137 -2.95 31.55 -0.33
CA LYS A 137 -3.34 30.94 -1.62
C LYS A 137 -3.66 29.46 -1.45
N LEU A 138 -2.85 28.72 -0.71
CA LEU A 138 -3.14 27.32 -0.36
C LEU A 138 -4.41 27.24 0.49
N SER A 139 -4.58 28.13 1.48
CA SER A 139 -5.81 28.25 2.27
C SER A 139 -7.05 28.49 1.40
N LYS A 140 -6.94 29.32 0.35
CA LYS A 140 -8.04 29.54 -0.61
C LYS A 140 -8.35 28.32 -1.47
N LEU A 141 -7.33 27.59 -1.94
CA LEU A 141 -7.52 26.34 -2.70
C LEU A 141 -8.11 25.25 -1.81
N TRP A 142 -7.66 25.18 -0.56
CA TRP A 142 -8.18 24.26 0.44
C TRP A 142 -9.65 24.55 0.75
N LYS A 143 -10.02 25.84 0.92
CA LYS A 143 -11.42 26.26 1.04
C LYS A 143 -12.26 25.91 -0.18
N LYS A 144 -11.71 26.06 -1.40
CA LYS A 144 -12.41 25.65 -2.64
C LYS A 144 -12.61 24.13 -2.73
N ALA A 145 -11.60 23.35 -2.37
CA ALA A 145 -11.68 21.88 -2.33
C ALA A 145 -12.66 21.39 -1.24
N GLN A 146 -12.74 22.11 -0.11
CA GLN A 146 -13.71 21.83 0.93
C GLN A 146 -15.14 22.15 0.47
N LEU A 147 -15.35 23.27 -0.23
CA LEU A 147 -16.63 23.63 -0.84
C LEU A 147 -17.06 22.66 -1.95
N SER A 148 -16.11 22.04 -2.66
CA SER A 148 -16.40 20.99 -3.65
C SER A 148 -16.57 19.59 -3.04
N GLY A 149 -16.67 19.48 -1.71
CA GLY A 149 -16.93 18.22 -1.00
C GLY A 149 -15.73 17.27 -0.90
N PHE A 150 -14.53 17.68 -1.31
CA PHE A 150 -13.33 16.83 -1.33
C PHE A 150 -12.78 16.59 0.08
N SER A 151 -12.74 17.64 0.92
CA SER A 151 -12.25 17.56 2.29
C SER A 151 -13.25 16.86 3.23
N VAL A 152 -14.55 17.09 3.03
CA VAL A 152 -15.61 16.49 3.86
C VAL A 152 -15.60 14.97 3.71
N LYS A 153 -15.53 14.45 2.47
CA LYS A 153 -15.42 13.00 2.22
C LYS A 153 -14.17 12.37 2.84
N HIS A 154 -13.03 13.05 2.77
CA HIS A 154 -11.78 12.56 3.37
C HIS A 154 -11.83 12.60 4.90
N LEU A 155 -12.41 13.65 5.48
CA LEU A 155 -12.59 13.77 6.94
C LEU A 155 -13.59 12.74 7.46
N ASP A 156 -14.69 12.52 6.73
CA ASP A 156 -15.69 11.49 7.01
C ASP A 156 -15.10 10.10 6.88
N LEU A 157 -14.25 9.85 5.88
CA LEU A 157 -13.56 8.57 5.72
C LEU A 157 -12.56 8.33 6.86
N LYS A 158 -11.79 9.35 7.25
CA LYS A 158 -10.86 9.26 8.38
C LYS A 158 -11.60 9.05 9.70
N LYS A 159 -12.77 9.70 9.87
CA LYS A 159 -13.65 9.53 11.03
C LYS A 159 -14.22 8.10 11.07
N LYS A 160 -14.77 7.60 9.97
CA LYS A 160 -15.25 6.22 9.84
C LYS A 160 -14.15 5.20 10.09
N HIS A 161 -12.94 5.43 9.56
CA HIS A 161 -11.80 4.55 9.79
C HIS A 161 -11.40 4.52 11.27
N LYS A 162 -11.42 5.67 11.94
CA LYS A 162 -11.18 5.75 13.39
C LYS A 162 -12.28 5.02 14.17
N GLU A 163 -13.55 5.23 13.84
CA GLU A 163 -14.68 4.55 14.48
C GLU A 163 -14.63 3.03 14.30
N LEU A 164 -14.28 2.56 13.09
CA LEU A 164 -14.07 1.14 12.81
C LEU A 164 -12.91 0.57 13.62
N ARG A 165 -11.78 1.29 13.69
CA ARG A 165 -10.62 0.88 14.47
C ARG A 165 -10.92 0.81 15.96
N ASP A 166 -11.61 1.80 16.49
CA ASP A 166 -12.02 1.83 17.90
C ASP A 166 -13.05 0.73 18.20
N GLY A 167 -13.93 0.42 17.24
CA GLY A 167 -14.86 -0.71 17.29
C GLY A 167 -14.14 -2.06 17.31
N ILE A 168 -13.13 -2.25 16.46
CA ILE A 168 -12.28 -3.46 16.45
C ILE A 168 -11.56 -3.61 17.78
N ALA A 169 -10.93 -2.54 18.30
CA ALA A 169 -10.22 -2.60 19.57
C ALA A 169 -11.15 -2.96 20.75
N LYS A 170 -12.38 -2.43 20.77
CA LYS A 170 -13.40 -2.81 21.74
C LYS A 170 -13.83 -4.27 21.61
N LEU A 171 -14.02 -4.75 20.38
CA LEU A 171 -14.35 -6.16 20.13
C LEU A 171 -13.19 -7.06 20.56
N GLU A 172 -11.95 -6.69 20.30
CA GLU A 172 -10.76 -7.42 20.76
C GLU A 172 -10.68 -7.44 22.30
N GLU A 173 -11.01 -6.34 22.96
CA GLU A 173 -11.07 -6.25 24.43
C GLU A 173 -12.24 -7.05 25.02
N GLU A 174 -13.40 -7.05 24.38
CA GLU A 174 -14.54 -7.90 24.76
C GLU A 174 -14.25 -9.38 24.52
N ILE A 175 -13.59 -9.72 23.40
CA ILE A 175 -13.12 -11.07 23.12
C ILE A 175 -12.09 -11.50 24.16
N ALA A 176 -11.14 -10.63 24.53
CA ALA A 176 -10.13 -10.91 25.55
C ALA A 176 -10.76 -11.13 26.94
N ARG A 177 -11.71 -10.28 27.35
CA ARG A 177 -12.47 -10.44 28.60
C ARG A 177 -13.32 -11.71 28.60
N ASN A 178 -13.96 -12.02 27.47
CA ASN A 178 -14.70 -13.27 27.30
C ASN A 178 -13.78 -14.47 27.08
N ARG A 179 -12.47 -14.28 26.82
CA ARG A 179 -11.51 -15.36 26.57
C ARG A 179 -11.23 -16.15 27.83
N ASP A 180 -11.26 -15.51 29.00
CA ASP A 180 -11.12 -16.21 30.29
C ASP A 180 -12.34 -17.12 30.55
N ASP A 181 -13.53 -16.71 30.10
CA ASP A 181 -14.77 -17.51 30.16
C ASP A 181 -14.86 -18.58 29.05
N ILE A 182 -14.34 -18.30 27.85
CA ILE A 182 -14.30 -19.24 26.71
C ILE A 182 -13.20 -20.28 26.92
N SER A 183 -12.04 -19.90 27.46
CA SER A 183 -10.96 -20.83 27.86
C SER A 183 -11.42 -21.77 28.96
N MET A 184 -12.34 -21.33 29.83
CA MET A 184 -12.95 -22.18 30.86
C MET A 184 -14.06 -23.09 30.28
N LYS A 185 -14.65 -22.75 29.12
CA LYS A 185 -15.65 -23.57 28.40
C LYS A 185 -15.07 -24.50 27.32
N THR A 186 -13.87 -24.24 26.80
CA THR A 186 -13.17 -25.17 25.91
C THR A 186 -12.36 -26.18 26.74
N SER A 187 -13.04 -27.10 27.41
CA SER A 187 -12.43 -28.18 28.21
C SER A 187 -11.50 -29.13 27.41
N ASP A 188 -11.30 -28.87 26.12
CA ASP A 188 -10.67 -29.78 25.16
C ASP A 188 -9.28 -29.32 24.68
N GLY A 189 -8.75 -28.22 25.21
CA GLY A 189 -7.33 -27.84 25.04
C GLY A 189 -6.96 -27.18 23.70
N PHE A 190 -7.93 -26.74 22.90
CA PHE A 190 -7.69 -26.00 21.66
C PHE A 190 -7.48 -24.50 21.90
N SER A 191 -6.49 -23.90 21.23
CA SER A 191 -6.13 -22.48 21.35
C SER A 191 -6.42 -21.67 20.09
N HIS A 192 -6.38 -22.31 18.92
CA HIS A 192 -6.56 -21.64 17.64
C HIS A 192 -8.06 -21.44 17.30
N PRO A 193 -8.53 -20.20 17.04
CA PRO A 193 -9.96 -19.88 16.84
C PRO A 193 -10.66 -20.77 15.81
N LYS A 194 -9.98 -21.05 14.70
CA LYS A 194 -10.49 -21.90 13.61
C LYS A 194 -10.69 -23.37 14.01
N VAL A 195 -9.83 -23.89 14.89
CA VAL A 195 -9.92 -25.27 15.37
C VAL A 195 -11.06 -25.38 16.38
N ILE A 196 -11.21 -24.35 17.22
CA ILE A 196 -12.32 -24.22 18.17
C ILE A 196 -13.66 -24.20 17.43
N GLU A 197 -13.79 -23.42 16.35
CA GLU A 197 -15.00 -23.39 15.50
C GLU A 197 -15.34 -24.79 14.93
N LEU A 198 -14.36 -25.47 14.35
CA LEU A 198 -14.54 -26.83 13.81
C LEU A 198 -14.91 -27.83 14.90
N TRP A 199 -14.32 -27.72 16.08
CA TRP A 199 -14.62 -28.59 17.21
C TRP A 199 -16.04 -28.39 17.73
N PHE A 200 -16.50 -27.16 17.85
CA PHE A 200 -17.90 -26.87 18.21
C PHE A 200 -18.87 -27.39 17.15
N ALA A 201 -18.55 -27.23 15.86
CA ALA A 201 -19.35 -27.78 14.78
C ALA A 201 -19.40 -29.32 14.82
N ALA A 202 -18.28 -29.97 15.10
CA ALA A 202 -18.21 -31.42 15.27
C ALA A 202 -19.05 -31.89 16.47
N LYS A 203 -18.93 -31.23 17.64
CA LYS A 203 -19.76 -31.54 18.83
C LYS A 203 -21.26 -31.37 18.61
N LYS A 204 -21.65 -30.47 17.71
CA LYS A 204 -23.06 -30.26 17.35
C LYS A 204 -23.55 -31.26 16.29
N SER A 205 -22.65 -32.00 15.66
CA SER A 205 -22.95 -33.01 14.65
C SER A 205 -23.18 -34.39 15.29
N ASN A 206 -23.77 -35.32 14.56
CA ASN A 206 -24.11 -36.66 15.05
C ASN A 206 -22.92 -37.64 15.02
N PHE A 207 -21.76 -37.25 15.56
CA PHE A 207 -20.65 -38.18 15.73
C PHE A 207 -20.88 -39.07 16.94
N SER A 208 -20.49 -40.36 16.82
CA SER A 208 -20.31 -41.21 17.98
C SER A 208 -19.15 -40.72 18.86
N GLU A 209 -19.07 -41.18 20.10
CA GLU A 209 -18.00 -40.78 21.02
C GLU A 209 -16.61 -41.16 20.49
N GLU A 210 -16.48 -42.33 19.84
CA GLU A 210 -15.25 -42.80 19.22
C GLU A 210 -14.84 -41.92 18.01
N GLU A 211 -15.79 -41.56 17.15
CA GLU A 211 -15.55 -40.67 16.01
C GLU A 211 -15.21 -39.25 16.45
N LEU A 212 -15.84 -38.78 17.53
CA LEU A 212 -15.57 -37.48 18.12
C LEU A 212 -14.17 -37.43 18.73
N ASN A 213 -13.71 -38.52 19.36
CA ASN A 213 -12.33 -38.62 19.84
C ASN A 213 -11.32 -38.67 18.67
N SER A 214 -11.62 -39.42 17.62
CA SER A 214 -10.80 -39.42 16.39
C SER A 214 -10.75 -38.02 15.74
N MET A 215 -11.87 -37.31 15.68
CA MET A 215 -11.94 -35.94 15.18
C MET A 215 -11.13 -34.98 16.06
N LYS A 216 -11.14 -35.18 17.38
CA LYS A 216 -10.34 -34.38 18.32
C LYS A 216 -8.84 -34.50 18.04
N ASP A 217 -8.35 -35.72 17.85
CA ASP A 217 -6.95 -35.99 17.53
C ASP A 217 -6.54 -35.36 16.18
N GLU A 218 -7.40 -35.48 15.16
CA GLU A 218 -7.19 -34.85 13.86
C GLU A 218 -7.14 -33.31 13.96
N LEU A 219 -7.99 -32.72 14.80
CA LEU A 219 -8.02 -31.28 15.05
C LEU A 219 -6.78 -30.80 15.80
N HIS A 220 -6.21 -31.60 16.72
CA HIS A 220 -4.92 -31.29 17.34
C HIS A 220 -3.77 -31.30 16.32
N HIS A 221 -3.76 -32.27 15.40
CA HIS A 221 -2.79 -32.29 14.30
C HIS A 221 -2.98 -31.11 13.35
N PHE A 222 -4.21 -30.69 13.10
CA PHE A 222 -4.52 -29.50 12.31
C PHE A 222 -4.03 -28.22 13.00
N GLU A 223 -4.26 -28.10 14.32
CA GLU A 223 -3.74 -26.99 15.12
C GLU A 223 -2.23 -26.89 15.09
N HIS A 224 -1.52 -28.02 15.21
CA HIS A 224 -0.06 -28.04 15.10
C HIS A 224 0.43 -27.58 13.71
N LYS A 225 -0.28 -27.95 12.64
CA LYS A 225 0.03 -27.47 11.27
C LYS A 225 -0.22 -25.97 11.12
N LEU A 226 -1.28 -25.44 11.72
CA LEU A 226 -1.58 -24.01 11.75
C LEU A 226 -0.47 -23.23 12.47
N LYS A 227 -0.05 -23.68 13.66
CA LYS A 227 1.10 -23.10 14.38
C LYS A 227 2.38 -23.13 13.54
N LYS A 228 2.60 -24.20 12.78
CA LYS A 228 3.77 -24.29 11.89
C LYS A 228 3.68 -23.29 10.72
N LEU A 229 2.51 -23.06 10.16
CA LEU A 229 2.31 -22.04 9.12
C LEU A 229 2.57 -20.64 9.68
N GLU A 230 2.02 -20.32 10.85
CA GLU A 230 2.23 -19.04 11.51
C GLU A 230 3.72 -18.76 11.74
N HIS A 231 4.47 -19.76 12.24
CA HIS A 231 5.93 -19.64 12.37
C HIS A 231 6.62 -19.38 11.03
N LEU A 232 6.23 -20.07 9.95
CA LEU A 232 6.83 -19.86 8.62
C LEU A 232 6.51 -18.48 8.04
N GLN A 233 5.30 -17.95 8.30
CA GLN A 233 4.91 -16.60 7.91
C GLN A 233 5.74 -15.55 8.65
N LEU A 234 5.91 -15.70 9.96
CA LEU A 234 6.77 -14.82 10.76
C LEU A 234 8.23 -14.86 10.29
N GLU A 235 8.74 -16.04 9.94
CA GLU A 235 10.09 -16.18 9.37
C GLU A 235 10.21 -15.47 8.01
N HIS A 236 9.22 -15.62 7.14
CA HIS A 236 9.17 -14.95 5.84
C HIS A 236 9.11 -13.42 5.99
N GLU A 237 8.25 -12.92 6.87
CA GLU A 237 8.10 -11.48 7.16
C GLU A 237 9.38 -10.89 7.76
N ALA A 238 10.07 -11.63 8.65
CA ALA A 238 11.33 -11.18 9.23
C ALA A 238 12.44 -11.05 8.17
N ILE A 239 12.45 -11.94 7.17
CA ILE A 239 13.38 -11.83 6.04
C ILE A 239 12.99 -10.65 5.15
N ASP A 240 11.71 -10.50 4.80
CA ASP A 240 11.24 -9.35 4.02
C ASP A 240 11.56 -8.01 4.71
N GLY A 241 11.43 -7.95 6.03
CA GLY A 241 11.80 -6.78 6.85
C GLY A 241 13.29 -6.44 6.73
N LYS A 242 14.17 -7.44 6.90
CA LYS A 242 15.63 -7.27 6.73
C LYS A 242 16.03 -6.89 5.31
N MET A 243 15.29 -7.33 4.29
CA MET A 243 15.54 -6.98 2.89
C MET A 243 15.15 -5.52 2.60
N LYS A 244 14.00 -5.08 3.12
CA LYS A 244 13.57 -3.67 3.05
C LYS A 244 14.56 -2.73 3.74
N GLU A 245 15.08 -3.15 4.89
CA GLU A 245 16.12 -2.40 5.62
C GLU A 245 17.41 -2.23 4.80
N LYS A 246 17.76 -3.23 3.98
CA LYS A 246 18.96 -3.23 3.13
C LYS A 246 18.75 -2.63 1.72
N ASN A 247 17.56 -2.11 1.40
CA ASN A 247 17.22 -1.56 0.07
C ASN A 247 17.51 -2.51 -1.12
N LEU A 248 17.43 -3.83 -0.90
CA LEU A 248 17.62 -4.83 -1.96
C LEU A 248 16.38 -4.88 -2.89
N GLN A 249 16.59 -4.94 -4.20
CA GLN A 249 15.48 -5.01 -5.16
C GLN A 249 14.90 -6.43 -5.25
N LEU A 250 13.66 -6.54 -5.75
CA LEU A 250 12.97 -7.81 -6.02
C LEU A 250 13.79 -8.74 -6.94
N SER A 251 14.71 -8.23 -7.76
CA SER A 251 15.57 -9.07 -8.61
C SER A 251 16.75 -9.71 -7.87
N ASP A 252 17.09 -9.21 -6.68
CA ASP A 252 18.25 -9.66 -5.89
C ASP A 252 17.88 -10.78 -4.91
N TYR A 253 16.75 -11.47 -5.15
CA TYR A 253 16.19 -12.49 -4.27
C TYR A 253 17.25 -13.51 -3.83
N PRO A 254 17.60 -13.59 -2.53
CA PRO A 254 18.40 -14.69 -2.05
C PRO A 254 17.60 -15.98 -2.20
N GLU A 255 18.22 -17.03 -2.73
CA GLU A 255 17.64 -18.36 -2.94
C GLU A 255 16.87 -18.91 -1.71
N LYS A 256 17.27 -18.47 -0.51
CA LYS A 256 16.60 -18.78 0.77
C LYS A 256 15.19 -18.20 0.90
N GLN A 257 14.92 -17.00 0.37
CA GLN A 257 13.62 -16.35 0.47
C GLN A 257 12.59 -16.98 -0.47
N ASN A 258 12.99 -17.30 -1.71
CA ASN A 258 12.13 -18.05 -2.65
C ASN A 258 11.75 -19.41 -2.05
N LYS A 259 12.72 -20.12 -1.45
CA LYS A 259 12.46 -21.40 -0.76
C LYS A 259 11.49 -21.27 0.41
N ILE A 260 11.52 -20.18 1.19
CA ILE A 260 10.60 -19.97 2.31
C ILE A 260 9.21 -19.58 1.80
N SER A 261 9.14 -18.70 0.79
CA SER A 261 7.89 -18.31 0.14
C SER A 261 7.16 -19.52 -0.46
N GLU A 262 7.88 -20.38 -1.19
CA GLU A 262 7.35 -21.64 -1.72
C GLU A 262 6.85 -22.58 -0.60
N LYS A 263 7.61 -22.68 0.50
CA LYS A 263 7.17 -23.47 1.68
C LYS A 263 5.90 -22.89 2.29
N VAL A 264 5.81 -21.57 2.48
CA VAL A 264 4.61 -20.91 3.00
C VAL A 264 3.43 -21.19 2.09
N ALA A 265 3.57 -20.99 0.77
CA ALA A 265 2.52 -21.27 -0.21
C ALA A 265 2.07 -22.74 -0.17
N HIS A 266 3.00 -23.68 -0.11
CA HIS A 266 2.72 -25.11 0.01
C HIS A 266 1.96 -25.44 1.32
N TYR A 267 2.38 -24.88 2.45
CA TYR A 267 1.69 -25.09 3.74
C TYR A 267 0.30 -24.46 3.76
N ILE A 268 0.12 -23.27 3.17
CA ILE A 268 -1.21 -22.65 2.99
C ILE A 268 -2.13 -23.57 2.19
N HIS A 269 -1.65 -24.08 1.05
CA HIS A 269 -2.44 -24.99 0.22
C HIS A 269 -2.79 -26.28 0.98
N LYS A 270 -1.82 -26.87 1.67
CA LYS A 270 -2.02 -28.07 2.50
C LYS A 270 -3.05 -27.84 3.60
N ILE A 271 -2.96 -26.73 4.34
CA ILE A 271 -3.90 -26.37 5.40
C ILE A 271 -5.31 -26.15 4.84
N LYS A 272 -5.44 -25.44 3.72
CA LYS A 272 -6.74 -25.27 3.04
C LYS A 272 -7.35 -26.62 2.66
N LYS A 273 -6.55 -27.57 2.16
CA LYS A 273 -7.02 -28.92 1.83
C LYS A 273 -7.54 -29.65 3.08
N TYR A 274 -6.78 -29.61 4.19
CA TYR A 274 -7.21 -30.21 5.46
C TYR A 274 -8.49 -29.56 5.99
N GLU A 275 -8.57 -28.24 5.94
CA GLU A 275 -9.75 -27.50 6.38
C GLU A 275 -11.00 -27.88 5.59
N THR A 276 -10.89 -27.93 4.26
CA THR A 276 -12.01 -28.32 3.39
C THR A 276 -12.45 -29.75 3.69
N ASP A 277 -11.52 -30.68 3.87
CA ASP A 277 -11.83 -32.07 4.21
C ASP A 277 -12.54 -32.21 5.56
N LEU A 278 -12.01 -31.56 6.61
CA LEU A 278 -12.61 -31.54 7.95
C LEU A 278 -14.02 -30.94 7.92
N ARG A 279 -14.21 -29.81 7.23
CA ARG A 279 -15.53 -29.18 7.07
C ARG A 279 -16.51 -30.08 6.32
N LEU A 280 -16.07 -30.77 5.27
CA LEU A 280 -16.91 -31.68 4.52
C LEU A 280 -17.35 -32.88 5.37
N ARG A 281 -16.45 -33.45 6.17
CA ARG A 281 -16.77 -34.57 7.08
C ARG A 281 -17.75 -34.15 8.18
N ILE A 282 -17.50 -33.00 8.81
CA ILE A 282 -18.41 -32.44 9.82
C ILE A 282 -19.78 -32.12 9.19
N GLY A 283 -19.80 -31.50 8.01
CA GLY A 283 -21.04 -31.19 7.29
C GLY A 283 -21.84 -32.43 6.93
N LYS A 284 -21.21 -33.49 6.41
CA LYS A 284 -21.88 -34.77 6.11
C LYS A 284 -22.49 -35.41 7.36
N ALA A 285 -21.74 -35.45 8.46
CA ALA A 285 -22.25 -35.96 9.73
C ALA A 285 -23.44 -35.16 10.27
N SER A 286 -23.53 -33.87 9.93
CA SER A 286 -24.66 -33.01 10.28
C SER A 286 -25.89 -33.19 9.37
N ILE A 287 -25.70 -33.58 8.09
CA ILE A 287 -26.79 -33.76 7.09
C ILE A 287 -27.55 -35.07 7.28
N HIS A 288 -26.91 -36.10 7.85
CA HIS A 288 -27.58 -37.37 8.20
C HIS A 288 -28.71 -37.25 9.25
N ASN A 289 -29.11 -36.03 9.62
CA ASN A 289 -30.19 -35.71 10.55
C ASN A 289 -31.49 -35.24 9.87
N GLU A 290 -31.49 -34.94 8.56
CA GLU A 290 -32.65 -34.39 7.84
C GLU A 290 -33.35 -35.41 6.91
N LEU A 291 -32.96 -36.69 6.96
CA LEU A 291 -33.61 -37.82 6.26
C LEU A 291 -34.07 -38.87 7.27
#